data_AF-A0A7L5Z1K1-F1
#
_entry.id   AF-A0A7L5Z1K1-F1
#
_cell.length_a   1.000
_cell.length_b   1.000
_cell.length_c   1.000
_cell.angle_alpha   90.00
_cell.angle_beta   90.00
_cell.angle_gamma   90.00
#
_symmetry.space_group_name_H-M   'P 1'
#
loop_
_entity.id
_entity.type
_entity.pdbx_description
1 polymer ?
#
loop_
_entity_poly.entity_id
_entity_poly.type
_entity_poly.pdbx_seq_one_letter_code
_entity_poly.pdbx_strand_id
1 'polypeptide(L)'
;MATTEFGSVARAAAAELAGLPQSLRDSTLAASVLDLARRLDGEPGDRDAAGLSRELRLSLAQLHGLASATPTDVLDVTNAGLGG
;
A
#
# COMPACT_ATOMS: atom_id res chain seq x y z
N MET A 1 -17.41 21.03 12.51
CA MET A 1 -16.22 20.25 12.14
C MET A 1 -16.71 18.91 11.61
N ALA A 2 -16.58 18.66 10.31
CA ALA A 2 -16.94 17.37 9.74
C ALA A 2 -15.82 16.38 10.10
N THR A 3 -16.11 15.39 10.94
CA THR A 3 -15.27 14.20 11.06
C THR A 3 -15.38 13.50 9.71
N THR A 4 -14.32 13.51 8.92
CA THR A 4 -14.27 12.71 7.69
C THR A 4 -14.33 11.25 8.13
N GLU A 5 -15.53 10.68 8.16
CA GLU A 5 -15.73 9.29 8.52
C GLU A 5 -15.19 8.46 7.37
N PHE A 6 -14.00 7.89 7.56
CA PHE A 6 -13.48 6.91 6.61
C PHE A 6 -14.41 5.70 6.65
N GLY A 7 -14.91 5.28 5.49
CA GLY A 7 -15.66 4.04 5.40
C GLY A 7 -14.77 2.82 5.69
N SER A 8 -15.40 1.66 5.77
CA SER A 8 -14.74 0.43 6.23
C SER A 8 -13.60 -0.01 5.29
N VAL A 9 -13.72 0.28 4.00
CA VAL A 9 -12.72 -0.12 2.98
C VAL A 9 -11.49 0.78 3.06
N ALA A 10 -11.65 2.11 3.14
CA ALA A 10 -10.52 3.02 3.30
C ALA A 10 -9.77 2.78 4.61
N ARG A 11 -10.49 2.44 5.69
CA ARG A 11 -9.86 2.09 6.97
C ARG A 11 -9.06 0.79 6.88
N ALA A 12 -9.60 -0.24 6.24
CA ALA A 12 -8.89 -1.50 6.01
C ALA A 12 -7.64 -1.27 5.15
N ALA A 13 -7.76 -0.54 4.04
CA ALA A 13 -6.64 -0.21 3.16
C ALA A 13 -5.53 0.57 3.89
N ALA A 14 -5.90 1.53 4.74
CA ALA A 14 -4.93 2.27 5.54
C ALA A 14 -4.20 1.37 6.56
N ALA A 15 -4.89 0.41 7.17
CA ALA A 15 -4.27 -0.55 8.08
C ALA A 15 -3.28 -1.48 7.37
N GLU A 16 -3.62 -1.95 6.17
CA GLU A 16 -2.70 -2.75 5.34
C GLU A 16 -1.45 -1.95 4.96
N LEU A 17 -1.63 -0.70 4.51
CA LEU A 17 -0.51 0.18 4.17
C LEU A 17 0.40 0.46 5.38
N ALA A 18 -0.16 0.56 6.58
CA ALA A 18 0.63 0.77 7.80
C ALA A 18 1.64 -0.36 8.08
N GLY A 19 1.40 -1.57 7.55
CA GLY A 19 2.33 -2.69 7.61
C GLY A 19 3.49 -2.62 6.60
N LEU A 20 3.48 -1.65 5.68
CA LEU A 20 4.49 -1.52 4.63
C LEU A 20 5.65 -0.56 4.99
N PRO A 21 6.84 -0.75 4.38
CA PRO A 21 7.94 0.20 4.48
C PRO A 21 7.52 1.64 4.14
N GLN A 22 8.12 2.62 4.81
CA GLN A 22 7.77 4.04 4.64
C GLN A 22 7.87 4.49 3.17
N SER A 23 8.92 4.08 2.46
CA SER A 23 9.10 4.41 1.04
C SER A 23 7.95 3.93 0.15
N LEU A 24 7.27 2.83 0.52
CA LEU A 24 6.10 2.33 -0.19
C LEU A 24 4.82 3.03 0.27
N ARG A 25 4.72 3.39 1.56
CA ARG A 25 3.61 4.19 2.09
C ARG A 25 3.51 5.58 1.46
N ASP A 26 4.66 6.21 1.19
CA ASP A 26 4.75 7.53 0.56
C ASP A 26 4.67 7.47 -0.98
N SER A 27 4.53 6.27 -1.55
CA SER A 27 4.47 6.09 -3.01
C SER A 27 3.13 6.50 -3.61
N THR A 28 3.15 6.90 -4.88
CA THR A 28 1.92 7.17 -5.66
C THR A 28 0.98 5.97 -5.69
N LEU A 29 1.52 4.74 -5.64
CA LEU A 29 0.72 3.52 -5.63
C LEU A 29 -0.09 3.37 -4.33
N ALA A 30 0.49 3.71 -3.18
CA ALA A 30 -0.22 3.75 -1.91
C ALA A 30 -1.31 4.85 -1.88
N ALA A 31 -1.04 6.01 -2.48
CA ALA A 31 -2.06 7.05 -2.65
C ALA A 31 -3.24 6.56 -3.51
N SER A 32 -2.97 5.85 -4.61
CA SER A 32 -3.99 5.25 -5.47
C SER A 32 -4.82 4.18 -4.76
N VAL A 33 -4.21 3.37 -3.89
CA VAL A 33 -4.93 2.39 -3.05
C VAL A 33 -5.94 3.09 -2.13
N LEU A 34 -5.54 4.18 -1.48
CA LEU A 34 -6.44 4.95 -0.62
C LEU A 34 -7.56 5.64 -1.42
N ASP A 35 -7.28 6.14 -2.62
CA ASP A 35 -8.29 6.74 -3.48
C ASP A 35 -9.34 5.72 -3.94
N LEU A 36 -8.90 4.55 -4.43
CA LEU A 36 -9.78 3.44 -4.81
C LEU A 36 -10.65 2.97 -3.65
N ALA A 37 -10.07 2.86 -2.45
CA ALA A 37 -10.80 2.47 -1.25
C ALA A 37 -11.87 3.50 -0.84
N ARG A 38 -11.56 4.81 -0.92
CA ARG A 38 -12.55 5.87 -0.68
C ARG A 38 -13.68 5.86 -1.71
N ARG A 39 -13.35 5.58 -2.98
CA ARG A 39 -14.35 5.46 -4.05
C ARG A 39 -15.27 4.26 -3.83
N LEU A 40 -14.76 3.16 -3.28
CA LEU A 40 -15.56 2.01 -2.86
C LEU A 40 -16.45 2.31 -1.65
N ASP A 41 -15.96 3.09 -0.69
CA ASP A 41 -16.76 3.54 0.45
C ASP A 41 -17.91 4.47 0.04
N GLY A 42 -17.81 5.14 -1.11
CA GLY A 42 -18.84 6.01 -1.67
C GLY A 42 -20.03 5.28 -2.32
N GLU A 43 -20.21 3.98 -2.04
CA GLU A 43 -21.26 3.12 -2.61
C GLU A 43 -21.43 3.26 -4.14
N PRO A 44 -20.39 2.96 -4.92
CA PRO A 44 -20.48 2.97 -6.38
C PRO A 44 -21.45 1.87 -6.85
N GLY A 45 -22.08 2.06 -8.01
CA GLY A 45 -22.94 1.03 -8.59
C GLY A 45 -22.20 -0.30 -8.81
N ASP A 46 -22.91 -1.43 -8.81
CA ASP A 46 -22.33 -2.79 -8.75
C ASP A 46 -21.18 -3.06 -9.74
N ARG A 47 -21.32 -2.57 -10.98
CA ARG A 47 -20.30 -2.74 -12.03
C ARG A 47 -19.01 -1.97 -11.71
N ASP A 48 -19.16 -0.73 -11.23
CA ASP A 48 -18.05 0.12 -10.81
C ASP A 48 -17.41 -0.43 -9.53
N ALA A 49 -18.22 -0.92 -8.57
CA ALA A 49 -17.74 -1.56 -7.35
C ALA A 49 -16.86 -2.78 -7.66
N ALA A 50 -17.25 -3.63 -8.61
CA ALA A 50 -16.47 -4.78 -9.03
C ALA A 50 -15.14 -4.37 -9.70
N GLY A 51 -15.16 -3.34 -10.55
CA GLY A 51 -13.98 -2.78 -11.20
C GLY A 51 -12.99 -2.20 -10.19
N LEU A 52 -13.48 -1.31 -9.31
CA LEU A 52 -12.69 -0.69 -8.24
C LEU A 52 -12.12 -1.73 -7.27
N SER A 53 -12.91 -2.76 -6.91
CA SER A 53 -12.44 -3.86 -6.06
C SER A 53 -11.31 -4.65 -6.72
N ARG A 54 -11.41 -4.89 -8.03
CA ARG A 54 -10.35 -5.58 -8.79
C ARG A 54 -9.08 -4.73 -8.84
N GLU A 55 -9.21 -3.46 -9.16
CA GLU A 55 -8.08 -2.52 -9.20
C GLU A 55 -7.40 -2.40 -7.84
N LEU A 56 -8.17 -2.25 -6.76
CA LEU A 56 -7.65 -2.18 -5.39
C LEU A 56 -6.80 -3.41 -5.04
N ARG A 57 -7.29 -4.61 -5.35
CA ARG A 57 -6.55 -5.87 -5.11
C ARG A 57 -5.26 -5.94 -5.93
N LEU A 58 -5.29 -5.51 -7.20
CA LEU A 58 -4.10 -5.51 -8.05
C LEU A 58 -3.04 -4.51 -7.56
N SER A 59 -3.45 -3.33 -7.10
CA SER A 59 -2.53 -2.33 -6.54
C SER A 59 -1.92 -2.78 -5.21
N LEU A 60 -2.72 -3.39 -4.33
CA LEU A 60 -2.21 -4.00 -3.09
C LEU A 60 -1.23 -5.14 -3.38
N ALA A 61 -1.57 -6.04 -4.30
CA ALA A 61 -0.69 -7.15 -4.68
C ALA A 61 0.66 -6.64 -5.23
N GLN A 62 0.65 -5.55 -6.01
CA GLN A 62 1.88 -4.90 -6.48
C GLN A 62 2.70 -4.30 -5.33
N LEU A 63 2.06 -3.61 -4.38
CA LEU A 63 2.75 -3.09 -3.19
C LEU A 63 3.40 -4.20 -2.37
N HIS A 64 2.70 -5.32 -2.15
CA HIS A 64 3.28 -6.47 -1.45
C HIS A 64 4.40 -7.13 -2.25
N GLY A 65 4.27 -7.19 -3.58
CA GLY A 65 5.34 -7.64 -4.47
C GLY A 65 6.60 -6.79 -4.33
N LEU A 66 6.46 -5.46 -4.32
CA LEU A 66 7.57 -4.53 -4.11
C LEU A 66 8.16 -4.63 -2.69
N ALA A 67 7.31 -4.79 -1.66
CA ALA A 67 7.76 -4.95 -0.28
C ALA A 67 8.57 -6.25 -0.09
N SER A 68 8.14 -7.34 -0.73
CA SER A 68 8.83 -8.63 -0.71
C SER A 68 10.11 -8.63 -1.58
N ALA A 69 10.08 -7.90 -2.69
CA ALA A 69 11.21 -7.78 -3.62
C ALA A 69 12.26 -6.77 -3.18
N THR A 70 11.99 -5.92 -2.17
CA THR A 70 13.01 -5.08 -1.54
C THR A 70 13.86 -5.99 -0.67
N PRO A 71 15.03 -6.47 -1.15
CA PRO A 71 15.87 -7.27 -0.31
C PRO A 71 16.46 -6.32 0.73
N THR A 72 16.71 -6.84 1.92
CA THR A 72 17.61 -6.23 2.91
C THR A 72 19.04 -6.25 2.34
N ASP A 73 19.28 -5.58 1.21
CA ASP A 73 20.55 -5.53 0.48
C ASP A 73 21.36 -4.31 0.93
N VAL A 74 21.59 -4.20 2.25
CA VAL A 74 22.41 -3.11 2.81
C VAL A 74 23.26 -3.51 4.02
N LEU A 75 23.36 -4.80 4.37
CA LEU A 75 24.14 -5.24 5.53
C LEU A 75 24.94 -6.51 5.24
N ASP A 76 25.96 -6.47 4.36
CA ASP A 76 27.19 -7.29 4.51
C ASP A 76 28.33 -6.97 3.50
N VAL A 77 28.74 -5.70 3.27
CA VAL A 77 29.90 -5.39 2.37
C VAL A 77 30.91 -4.39 2.97
N THR A 78 31.07 -4.28 4.30
CA THR A 78 32.11 -3.37 4.87
C THR A 78 32.91 -3.88 6.06
N ASN A 79 33.11 -5.19 6.24
CA ASN A 79 34.19 -5.62 7.15
C ASN A 79 34.87 -6.96 6.80
N ALA A 80 35.53 -7.03 5.65
CA ALA A 80 36.55 -8.05 5.37
C ALA A 80 37.86 -7.39 4.92
N GLY A 81 38.22 -6.27 5.55
CA GLY A 81 39.41 -5.50 5.22
C GLY A 81 39.98 -4.78 6.42
N LEU A 82 40.47 -5.52 7.43
CA LEU A 82 41.58 -5.05 8.26
C LEU A 82 42.20 -6.17 9.13
N GLY A 83 43.53 -6.28 9.08
CA GLY A 83 44.37 -7.11 9.96
C GLY A 83 45.01 -8.26 9.18
N GLY A 84 46.25 -8.18 8.70
CA GLY A 84 47.43 -7.62 9.36
C GLY A 84 48.29 -8.78 9.83
#